data_AF-A0A2L2YUL7-F1
#
_entry.id   AF-A0A2L2YUL7-F1
#
_cell.length_a   1.000
_cell.length_b   1.000
_cell.length_c   1.000
_cell.angle_alpha   90.00
_cell.angle_beta   90.00
_cell.angle_gamma   90.00
#
_symmetry.space_group_name_H-M   'P 1'
#
loop_
_entity.id
_entity.type
_entity.pdbx_description
1 polymer ?
#
loop_
_entity_poly.entity_id
_entity_poly.type
_entity_poly.pdbx_seq_one_letter_code
_entity_poly.pdbx_strand_id
1 'polypeptide(L)'
;PLLVFVNVKSGGCQGMELISSFRRLLNPYQVYDLENGGPLPGLYVFRHIRDYKILVCGGDGTVGWVLQCLDNVGQDSECQSPPCAILPLGTGNDLARVLRWGPGYTGGEEPLSILKDVIEAEEIRLDRWTVVFHVDEKGDDKSGLNAGSSEDNTAIFVMNNYFGIGIDASLCLDFHNAREENPNKFNSRFHNKGVYVKMSLRNMVSRRAWRD
;
A
#
# COMPACT_ATOMS: atom_id res chain seq x y z
N PRO A 1 -2.91 6.18 21.86
CA PRO A 1 -2.42 7.31 21.04
C PRO A 1 -2.69 7.07 19.54
N LEU A 2 -2.61 8.09 18.68
CA LEU A 2 -2.75 7.91 17.22
C LEU A 2 -1.43 8.25 16.52
N LEU A 3 -1.00 7.41 15.58
CA LEU A 3 0.10 7.66 14.66
C LEU A 3 -0.47 7.81 13.25
N VAL A 4 -0.22 8.94 12.60
CA VAL A 4 -0.79 9.27 11.28
C VAL A 4 0.32 9.28 10.24
N PHE A 5 0.14 8.48 9.20
CA PHE A 5 0.99 8.45 8.03
C PHE A 5 0.24 9.02 6.82
N VAL A 6 0.83 9.99 6.14
CA VAL A 6 0.22 10.60 4.94
C VAL A 6 1.14 10.44 3.76
N ASN A 7 0.65 9.83 2.68
CA ASN A 7 1.33 9.79 1.40
C ASN A 7 0.90 10.99 0.54
N VAL A 8 1.73 12.03 0.46
CA VAL A 8 1.42 13.26 -0.26
C VAL A 8 1.35 13.09 -1.78
N LYS A 9 1.94 12.03 -2.34
CA LYS A 9 1.79 11.69 -3.77
C LYS A 9 0.43 11.07 -4.10
N SER A 10 -0.31 10.58 -3.10
CA SER A 10 -1.64 10.02 -3.29
C SER A 10 -2.72 11.12 -3.33
N GLY A 11 -3.85 10.84 -3.99
CA GLY A 11 -5.04 11.70 -3.91
C GLY A 11 -4.98 13.04 -4.62
N GLY A 12 -4.07 13.24 -5.57
CA GLY A 12 -4.03 14.50 -6.35
C GLY A 12 -3.57 15.71 -5.54
N CYS A 13 -2.52 15.54 -4.73
CA CYS A 13 -1.92 16.58 -3.87
C CYS A 13 -2.76 17.02 -2.66
N GLN A 14 -3.83 16.28 -2.31
CA GLN A 14 -4.62 16.54 -1.09
C GLN A 14 -3.86 16.21 0.21
N GLY A 15 -2.79 15.40 0.13
CA GLY A 15 -2.05 14.97 1.31
C GLY A 15 -1.39 16.11 2.10
N MET A 16 -0.95 17.19 1.43
CA MET A 16 -0.32 18.33 2.12
C MET A 16 -1.30 19.08 3.02
N GLU A 17 -2.53 19.26 2.55
CA GLU A 17 -3.60 19.89 3.33
C GLU A 17 -4.01 19.02 4.53
N LEU A 18 -4.07 17.70 4.33
CA LEU A 18 -4.31 16.74 5.41
C LEU A 18 -3.22 16.77 6.48
N ILE A 19 -1.94 16.81 6.09
CA ILE A 19 -0.83 16.94 7.05
C ILE A 19 -0.98 18.22 7.86
N SER A 20 -1.20 19.36 7.21
CA SER A 20 -1.38 20.65 7.88
C SER A 20 -2.54 20.61 8.88
N SER A 21 -3.67 20.04 8.44
CA SER A 21 -4.87 19.92 9.26
C SER A 21 -4.67 19.00 10.46
N PHE A 22 -4.10 17.80 10.26
CA PHE A 22 -3.84 16.87 11.35
C PHE A 22 -2.81 17.42 12.34
N ARG A 23 -1.76 18.12 11.90
CA ARG A 23 -0.78 18.75 12.80
C ARG A 23 -1.36 19.88 13.65
N ARG A 24 -2.47 20.49 13.22
CA ARG A 24 -3.21 21.47 14.01
C ARG A 24 -4.11 20.81 15.07
N LEU A 25 -4.60 19.60 14.79
CA LEU A 25 -5.53 18.87 15.66
C LEU A 25 -4.83 17.89 16.61
N LEU A 26 -3.67 17.37 16.22
CA LEU A 26 -2.87 16.38 16.93
C LEU A 26 -1.49 16.97 17.28
N ASN A 27 -0.73 16.27 18.12
CA ASN A 27 0.67 16.63 18.32
C ASN A 27 1.45 16.45 16.99
N PRO A 28 2.25 17.43 16.53
CA PRO A 28 2.98 17.32 15.27
C PRO A 28 3.87 16.09 15.13
N TYR A 29 4.39 15.55 16.24
CA TYR A 29 5.20 14.32 16.27
C TYR A 29 4.38 13.04 16.07
N GLN A 30 3.06 13.16 15.90
CA GLN A 30 2.17 12.05 15.54
C GLN A 30 1.91 11.99 14.03
N VAL A 31 2.31 13.00 13.25
CA VAL A 31 1.91 13.15 11.84
C VAL A 31 3.13 13.15 10.93
N TYR A 32 3.29 12.04 10.20
CA TYR A 32 4.43 11.76 9.34
C TYR A 32 4.06 11.84 7.87
N ASP A 33 4.89 12.55 7.11
CA ASP A 33 4.89 12.51 5.66
C ASP A 33 5.72 11.33 5.19
N LEU A 34 5.09 10.41 4.47
CA LEU A 34 5.74 9.19 3.99
C LEU A 34 6.78 9.46 2.89
N GLU A 35 6.74 10.61 2.22
CA GLU A 35 7.81 11.00 1.31
C GLU A 35 9.11 11.34 2.05
N ASN A 36 9.02 11.69 3.32
CA ASN A 36 10.15 12.11 4.15
C ASN A 36 10.69 10.96 5.00
N GLY A 37 11.27 9.95 4.33
CA GLY A 37 11.91 8.80 4.99
C GLY A 37 10.98 7.63 5.31
N GLY A 38 9.75 7.63 4.78
CA GLY A 38 8.82 6.52 4.90
C GLY A 38 8.21 6.33 6.29
N PRO A 39 7.63 5.14 6.57
CA PRO A 39 6.91 4.90 7.82
C PRO A 39 7.83 4.55 9.00
N LEU A 40 9.05 4.05 8.74
CA LEU A 40 9.97 3.57 9.78
C LEU A 40 10.25 4.61 10.87
N PRO A 41 10.54 5.90 10.58
CA PRO A 41 10.78 6.89 11.62
C PRO A 41 9.64 7.02 12.63
N GLY A 42 8.39 7.02 12.17
CA GLY A 42 7.22 7.10 13.05
C GLY A 42 7.03 5.83 13.88
N LEU A 43 7.22 4.67 13.26
CA LEU A 43 7.14 3.39 13.96
C LEU A 43 8.22 3.25 15.05
N TYR A 44 9.45 3.69 14.79
CA TYR A 44 10.51 3.68 15.80
C TYR A 44 10.22 4.61 16.98
N VAL A 45 9.63 5.78 16.74
CA VAL A 45 9.23 6.70 17.83
C VAL A 45 8.15 6.07 18.72
N PHE A 46 7.25 5.29 18.13
CA PHE A 46 6.14 4.64 18.84
C PHE A 46 6.47 3.25 19.41
N ARG A 47 7.67 2.71 19.17
CA ARG A 47 8.03 1.32 19.54
C ARG A 47 7.90 1.00 21.04
N HIS A 48 8.04 1.98 21.92
CA HIS A 48 7.91 1.78 23.37
C HIS A 48 6.50 2.08 23.91
N ILE A 49 5.53 2.31 23.02
CA ILE A 49 4.15 2.59 23.38
C ILE A 49 3.35 1.28 23.28
N ARG A 50 2.77 0.85 24.39
CA ARG A 50 2.02 -0.42 24.51
C ARG A 50 0.71 -0.44 23.73
N ASP A 51 0.07 0.71 23.59
CA ASP A 51 -1.25 0.82 22.95
C ASP A 51 -1.35 2.11 22.12
N TYR A 52 -1.49 1.94 20.81
CA TYR A 52 -1.76 3.01 19.87
C TYR A 52 -2.46 2.48 18.62
N LYS A 53 -3.15 3.37 17.91
CA LYS A 53 -3.75 3.13 16.60
C LYS A 53 -2.93 3.83 15.52
N ILE A 54 -3.03 3.35 14.29
CA ILE A 54 -2.41 3.96 13.12
C ILE A 54 -3.51 4.43 12.17
N LEU A 55 -3.36 5.62 11.60
CA LEU A 55 -4.16 6.09 10.46
C LEU A 55 -3.25 6.22 9.25
N VAL A 56 -3.54 5.49 8.19
CA VAL A 56 -2.79 5.55 6.92
C VAL A 56 -3.62 6.28 5.87
N CYS A 57 -3.17 7.46 5.45
CA CYS A 57 -3.76 8.24 4.38
C CYS A 57 -3.03 7.94 3.06
N GLY A 58 -3.63 7.09 2.22
CA GLY A 58 -2.99 6.57 1.02
C GLY A 58 -3.88 5.63 0.21
N GLY A 59 -3.31 5.00 -0.82
CA GLY A 59 -3.94 3.87 -1.52
C GLY A 59 -3.48 2.51 -0.96
N ASP A 60 -3.93 1.41 -1.55
CA ASP A 60 -3.62 0.05 -1.09
C ASP A 60 -2.11 -0.22 -0.97
N GLY A 61 -1.31 0.24 -1.94
CA GLY A 61 0.15 0.11 -1.88
C GLY A 61 0.80 0.87 -0.72
N THR A 62 0.21 2.00 -0.29
CA THR A 62 0.70 2.74 0.88
C THR A 62 0.37 1.99 2.18
N VAL A 63 -0.84 1.47 2.29
CA VAL A 63 -1.25 0.64 3.43
C VAL A 63 -0.34 -0.60 3.52
N GLY A 64 -0.10 -1.29 2.39
CA GLY A 64 0.81 -2.43 2.33
C GLY A 64 2.24 -2.08 2.74
N TRP A 65 2.76 -0.92 2.33
CA TRP A 65 4.09 -0.47 2.73
C TRP A 65 4.19 -0.23 4.24
N VAL A 66 3.20 0.42 4.86
CA VAL A 66 3.16 0.62 6.31
C VAL A 66 3.10 -0.72 7.05
N LEU A 67 2.24 -1.65 6.61
CA LEU A 67 2.11 -2.98 7.20
C LEU A 67 3.40 -3.81 7.08
N GLN A 68 4.09 -3.73 5.94
CA GLN A 68 5.39 -4.36 5.74
C GLN A 68 6.44 -3.80 6.72
N CYS A 69 6.48 -2.48 6.90
CA CYS A 69 7.40 -1.87 7.84
C CYS A 69 7.07 -2.20 9.30
N LEU A 70 5.79 -2.33 9.64
CA LEU A 70 5.34 -2.82 10.94
C LEU A 70 5.85 -4.23 11.23
N ASP A 71 5.79 -5.14 10.25
CA ASP A 71 6.34 -6.49 10.41
C ASP A 71 7.83 -6.47 10.73
N ASN A 72 8.57 -5.59 10.05
CA ASN A 72 10.01 -5.47 10.24
C ASN A 72 10.39 -4.95 11.63
N VAL A 73 9.64 -4.00 12.20
CA VAL A 73 9.94 -3.42 13.52
C VAL A 73 9.18 -4.09 14.67
N GLY A 74 8.18 -4.92 14.37
CA GLY A 74 7.23 -5.45 15.35
C GLY A 74 7.90 -6.28 16.45
N GLN A 75 9.03 -6.94 16.16
CA GLN A 75 9.80 -7.70 17.15
C GLN A 75 10.40 -6.80 18.25
N ASP A 76 10.75 -5.55 17.91
CA ASP A 76 11.36 -4.58 18.83
C ASP A 76 10.33 -3.60 19.44
N SER A 77 9.04 -3.80 19.15
CA SER A 77 7.95 -2.92 19.59
C SER A 77 7.14 -3.53 20.72
N GLU A 78 6.80 -2.75 21.74
CA GLU A 78 5.88 -3.13 22.84
C GLU A 78 4.46 -3.37 22.32
N CYS A 79 4.06 -2.73 21.22
CA CYS A 79 2.82 -3.01 20.49
C CYS A 79 3.16 -3.57 19.12
N GLN A 80 3.01 -4.88 18.96
CA GLN A 80 3.41 -5.61 17.74
C GLN A 80 2.39 -5.48 16.60
N SER A 81 1.12 -5.30 16.95
CA SER A 81 0.01 -5.29 15.99
C SER A 81 -1.01 -4.21 16.32
N PRO A 82 -0.63 -2.92 16.21
CA PRO A 82 -1.55 -1.81 16.44
C PRO A 82 -2.68 -1.80 15.39
N PRO A 83 -3.93 -1.50 15.77
CA PRO A 83 -5.03 -1.35 14.82
C PRO A 83 -4.73 -0.27 13.77
N CYS A 84 -5.03 -0.56 12.50
CA CYS A 84 -4.76 0.33 11.37
C CYS A 84 -6.06 0.76 10.68
N ALA A 85 -6.35 2.07 10.71
CA ALA A 85 -7.40 2.72 9.95
C ALA A 85 -6.87 3.25 8.61
N ILE A 86 -7.76 3.38 7.61
CA ILE A 86 -7.39 3.81 6.27
C ILE A 86 -8.17 5.07 5.91
N LEU A 87 -7.47 6.12 5.49
CA LEU A 87 -8.06 7.23 4.74
C LEU A 87 -7.75 7.05 3.24
N PRO A 88 -8.72 6.61 2.43
CA PRO A 88 -8.46 6.16 1.06
C PRO A 88 -8.17 7.31 0.08
N LEU A 89 -6.88 7.62 -0.15
CA LEU A 89 -6.42 8.64 -1.10
C LEU A 89 -6.12 8.06 -2.51
N GLY A 90 -6.07 6.74 -2.66
CA GLY A 90 -5.75 6.09 -3.93
C GLY A 90 -6.89 6.13 -4.96
N THR A 91 -6.65 5.49 -6.11
CA THR A 91 -7.69 5.28 -7.14
C THR A 91 -8.42 3.95 -6.95
N GLY A 92 -7.65 2.89 -6.64
CA GLY A 92 -8.11 1.51 -6.40
C GLY A 92 -8.89 1.41 -5.10
N ASN A 93 -8.24 1.56 -3.94
CA ASN A 93 -8.81 1.58 -2.57
C ASN A 93 -9.66 0.34 -2.24
N ASP A 94 -9.20 -0.83 -2.65
CA ASP A 94 -9.96 -2.07 -2.46
C ASP A 94 -10.04 -2.46 -0.98
N LEU A 95 -8.91 -2.37 -0.25
CA LEU A 95 -8.86 -2.63 1.19
C LEU A 95 -9.81 -1.71 1.96
N ALA A 96 -9.79 -0.42 1.65
CA ALA A 96 -10.66 0.55 2.31
C ALA A 96 -12.15 0.26 2.08
N ARG A 97 -12.54 -0.24 0.90
CA ARG A 97 -13.93 -0.64 0.63
C ARG A 97 -14.33 -1.86 1.44
N VAL A 98 -13.50 -2.89 1.46
CA VAL A 98 -13.77 -4.13 2.21
C VAL A 98 -13.88 -3.83 3.71
N LEU A 99 -12.96 -3.01 4.22
CA LEU A 99 -12.92 -2.59 5.63
C LEU A 99 -13.87 -1.41 5.94
N ARG A 100 -14.72 -1.01 4.98
CA ARG A 100 -15.77 0.01 5.14
C ARG A 100 -15.31 1.43 5.49
N TRP A 101 -14.05 1.76 5.24
CA TRP A 101 -13.53 3.14 5.27
C TRP A 101 -13.96 3.98 4.06
N GLY A 102 -14.59 3.34 3.07
CA GLY A 102 -15.21 4.01 1.94
C GLY A 102 -14.39 3.98 0.66
N PRO A 103 -14.95 4.51 -0.45
CA PRO A 103 -14.38 4.35 -1.79
C PRO A 103 -13.23 5.32 -2.11
N GLY A 104 -13.09 6.39 -1.32
CA GLY A 104 -11.98 7.33 -1.42
C GLY A 104 -12.34 8.75 -1.01
N TYR A 105 -11.42 9.41 -0.31
CA TYR A 105 -11.52 10.77 0.21
C TYR A 105 -11.73 11.79 -0.92
N THR A 106 -12.68 12.71 -0.70
CA THR A 106 -13.03 13.73 -1.70
C THR A 106 -12.50 15.13 -1.37
N GLY A 107 -11.93 15.33 -0.18
CA GLY A 107 -11.58 16.67 0.32
C GLY A 107 -12.73 17.38 1.05
N GLY A 108 -13.97 16.87 0.96
CA GLY A 108 -15.12 17.49 1.60
C GLY A 108 -15.35 17.06 3.06
N GLU A 109 -14.73 15.97 3.50
CA GLU A 109 -14.87 15.50 4.88
C GLU A 109 -13.90 16.26 5.80
N GLU A 110 -14.44 16.77 6.91
CA GLU A 110 -13.69 17.49 7.92
C GLU A 110 -12.67 16.57 8.62
N PRO A 111 -11.39 16.97 8.75
CA PRO A 111 -10.35 16.16 9.40
C PRO A 111 -10.72 15.70 10.82
N LEU A 112 -11.47 16.51 11.57
CA LEU A 112 -11.94 16.13 12.89
C LEU A 112 -12.97 14.99 12.86
N SER A 113 -13.81 14.92 11.82
CA SER A 113 -14.76 13.81 11.65
C SER A 113 -14.02 12.51 11.42
N ILE A 114 -13.02 12.53 10.52
CA ILE A 114 -12.16 11.37 10.25
C ILE A 114 -11.51 10.86 11.54
N LEU A 115 -11.00 11.76 12.39
CA LEU A 115 -10.40 11.37 13.67
C LEU A 115 -11.42 10.73 14.63
N LYS A 116 -12.68 11.20 14.65
CA LYS A 116 -13.75 10.58 15.44
C LYS A 116 -14.08 9.19 14.92
N ASP A 117 -14.20 9.03 13.60
CA ASP A 117 -14.45 7.74 12.97
C ASP A 117 -13.36 6.72 13.35
N VAL A 118 -12.08 7.15 13.40
CA VAL A 118 -10.95 6.29 13.85
C VAL A 118 -11.05 5.91 15.32
N ILE A 119 -11.54 6.81 16.18
CA ILE A 119 -11.71 6.53 17.61
C ILE A 119 -12.82 5.50 17.83
N GLU A 120 -13.94 5.68 17.14
CA GLU A 120 -15.17 4.90 17.29
C GLU A 120 -15.18 3.59 16.49
N ALA A 121 -14.24 3.42 15.55
CA ALA A 121 -14.18 2.23 14.70
C ALA A 121 -13.99 0.93 15.49
N GLU A 122 -14.71 -0.10 15.03
CA GLU A 122 -14.54 -1.47 15.46
C GLU A 122 -13.21 -2.04 14.96
N GLU A 123 -12.52 -2.77 15.82
CA GLU A 123 -11.27 -3.44 15.48
C GLU A 123 -11.57 -4.84 14.93
N ILE A 124 -11.06 -5.11 13.74
CA ILE A 124 -11.22 -6.40 13.06
C ILE A 124 -9.85 -6.96 12.69
N ARG A 125 -9.77 -8.30 12.64
CA ARG A 125 -8.56 -8.99 12.21
C ARG A 125 -8.48 -9.01 10.69
N LEU A 126 -7.29 -8.71 10.17
CA LEU A 126 -6.97 -8.80 8.74
C LEU A 126 -6.00 -9.95 8.53
N ASP A 127 -6.40 -10.94 7.72
CA ASP A 127 -5.51 -12.00 7.29
C ASP A 127 -4.61 -11.51 6.15
N ARG A 128 -3.32 -11.84 6.22
CA ARG A 128 -2.32 -11.49 5.20
C ARG A 128 -1.65 -12.74 4.69
N TRP A 129 -1.40 -12.78 3.40
CA TRP A 129 -0.97 -13.97 2.68
C TRP A 129 0.53 -13.88 2.40
N THR A 130 1.28 -14.92 2.74
CA THR A 130 2.68 -15.03 2.29
C THR A 130 2.70 -15.89 1.03
N VAL A 131 3.16 -15.31 -0.08
CA VAL A 131 3.33 -15.98 -1.36
C VAL A 131 4.81 -16.24 -1.58
N VAL A 132 5.15 -17.51 -1.80
CA VAL A 132 6.52 -17.98 -2.00
C VAL A 132 6.64 -18.47 -3.44
N PHE A 133 7.55 -17.88 -4.20
CA PHE A 133 7.89 -18.28 -5.56
C PHE A 133 9.20 -19.04 -5.54
N HIS A 134 9.18 -20.24 -6.13
CA HIS A 134 10.39 -21.02 -6.40
C HIS A 134 10.66 -20.95 -7.90
N VAL A 135 11.84 -20.47 -8.28
CA VAL A 135 12.28 -20.51 -9.68
C VAL A 135 12.99 -21.84 -9.92
N ASP A 136 12.35 -22.74 -10.66
CA ASP A 136 13.00 -23.95 -11.12
C ASP A 136 14.05 -23.57 -12.18
N GLU A 137 15.33 -23.66 -11.82
CA GLU A 137 16.39 -23.65 -12.82
C GLU A 137 16.23 -24.92 -13.66
N LYS A 138 15.66 -24.78 -14.87
CA LYS A 138 15.74 -25.83 -15.87
C LYS A 138 17.21 -26.01 -16.23
N GLY A 139 17.82 -27.05 -15.68
CA GLY A 139 19.17 -27.48 -16.05
C GLY A 139 19.25 -27.74 -17.54
N ASP A 140 20.03 -26.93 -18.23
CA ASP A 140 20.65 -27.28 -19.50
C ASP A 140 22.14 -27.53 -19.22
N ASP A 141 22.69 -28.53 -19.89
CA ASP A 141 23.77 -29.42 -19.44
C ASP A 141 25.15 -28.82 -19.03
N LYS A 142 25.73 -29.44 -17.98
CA LYS A 142 27.15 -29.78 -17.72
C LYS A 142 28.25 -28.73 -17.97
N SER A 143 28.85 -28.23 -16.88
CA SER A 143 30.23 -28.58 -16.47
C SER A 143 30.67 -27.80 -15.23
N GLY A 144 31.30 -28.50 -14.28
CA GLY A 144 32.19 -27.88 -13.30
C GLY A 144 31.61 -27.77 -11.89
N LEU A 145 32.21 -28.55 -11.00
CA LEU A 145 32.12 -28.45 -9.55
C LEU A 145 31.90 -27.02 -9.04
N ASN A 146 30.77 -26.78 -8.38
CA ASN A 146 30.69 -25.95 -7.18
C ASN A 146 29.42 -26.33 -6.42
N ALA A 147 29.60 -27.07 -5.33
CA ALA A 147 28.60 -27.20 -4.28
C ALA A 147 28.52 -25.85 -3.56
N GLY A 148 27.49 -25.06 -3.86
CA GLY A 148 27.21 -23.78 -3.21
C GLY A 148 25.75 -23.37 -3.42
N SER A 149 24.94 -23.57 -2.38
CA SER A 149 23.63 -22.96 -2.10
C SER A 149 22.56 -22.92 -3.21
N SER A 150 21.77 -23.99 -3.31
CA SER A 150 20.49 -24.04 -4.06
C SER A 150 19.31 -23.37 -3.31
N GLU A 151 19.58 -22.48 -2.34
CA GLU A 151 18.56 -21.81 -1.53
C GLU A 151 18.19 -20.40 -2.05
N ASP A 152 18.91 -19.87 -3.05
CA ASP A 152 18.91 -18.43 -3.37
C ASP A 152 17.90 -17.95 -4.42
N ASN A 153 17.09 -18.85 -4.99
CA ASN A 153 16.11 -18.49 -6.03
C ASN A 153 14.65 -18.42 -5.54
N THR A 154 14.46 -18.29 -4.22
CA THR A 154 13.12 -18.17 -3.63
C THR A 154 12.75 -16.70 -3.40
N ALA A 155 11.67 -16.23 -4.01
CA ALA A 155 11.14 -14.88 -3.77
C ALA A 155 9.89 -14.95 -2.88
N ILE A 156 9.88 -14.16 -1.79
CA ILE A 156 8.79 -14.15 -0.81
C ILE A 156 8.10 -12.78 -0.83
N PHE A 157 6.78 -12.77 -0.95
CA PHE A 157 5.97 -11.56 -0.94
C PHE A 157 4.82 -11.68 0.05
N VAL A 158 4.50 -10.59 0.75
CA VAL A 158 3.31 -10.49 1.60
C VAL A 158 2.21 -9.73 0.86
N MET A 159 1.04 -10.35 0.73
CA MET A 159 -0.12 -9.80 0.05
C MET A 159 -1.23 -9.48 1.06
N ASN A 160 -1.87 -8.33 0.88
CA ASN A 160 -2.91 -7.84 1.79
C ASN A 160 -4.33 -8.03 1.27
N ASN A 161 -4.52 -8.27 -0.03
CA ASN A 161 -5.85 -8.34 -0.64
C ASN A 161 -5.95 -9.49 -1.65
N TYR A 162 -5.24 -9.39 -2.77
CA TYR A 162 -5.23 -10.41 -3.82
C TYR A 162 -3.87 -10.52 -4.48
N PHE A 163 -3.65 -11.64 -5.15
CA PHE A 163 -2.54 -11.89 -6.05
C PHE A 163 -3.13 -12.32 -7.40
N GLY A 164 -2.59 -11.75 -8.49
CA GLY A 164 -3.09 -11.98 -9.85
C GLY A 164 -1.99 -12.41 -10.81
N ILE A 165 -2.32 -13.29 -11.74
CA ILE A 165 -1.48 -13.71 -12.87
C ILE A 165 -2.29 -13.54 -14.17
N GLY A 166 -1.60 -13.24 -15.27
CA GLY A 166 -2.19 -13.20 -16.60
C GLY A 166 -2.55 -11.78 -17.06
N ILE A 167 -3.63 -11.66 -17.82
CA ILE A 167 -3.98 -10.42 -18.54
C ILE A 167 -4.24 -9.26 -17.58
N ASP A 168 -4.96 -9.52 -16.47
CA ASP A 168 -5.25 -8.49 -15.47
C ASP A 168 -3.97 -8.01 -14.76
N ALA A 169 -3.05 -8.93 -14.43
CA ALA A 169 -1.75 -8.58 -13.84
C ALA A 169 -0.89 -7.75 -14.80
N SER A 170 -0.87 -8.11 -16.09
CA SER A 170 -0.18 -7.32 -17.12
C SER A 170 -0.78 -5.92 -17.26
N LEU A 171 -2.10 -5.79 -17.19
CA LEU A 171 -2.78 -4.49 -17.25
C LEU A 171 -2.46 -3.64 -16.01
N CYS A 172 -2.50 -4.23 -14.82
CA CYS A 172 -2.09 -3.58 -13.57
C CYS A 172 -0.65 -3.05 -13.67
N LEU A 173 0.27 -3.86 -14.21
CA LEU A 173 1.67 -3.49 -14.42
C LEU A 173 1.81 -2.34 -15.43
N ASP A 174 1.15 -2.42 -16.59
CA ASP A 174 1.19 -1.37 -17.59
C ASP A 174 0.68 -0.04 -17.01
N PHE A 175 -0.43 -0.08 -16.27
CA PHE A 175 -1.00 1.09 -15.62
C PHE A 175 -0.05 1.67 -14.55
N HIS A 176 0.58 0.81 -13.76
CA HIS A 176 1.58 1.20 -12.77
C HIS A 176 2.76 1.93 -13.43
N ASN A 177 3.37 1.33 -14.46
CA ASN A 177 4.49 1.91 -15.19
C ASN A 177 4.12 3.27 -15.81
N ALA A 178 2.95 3.36 -16.47
CA ALA A 178 2.49 4.62 -17.04
C ALA A 178 2.33 5.73 -15.98
N ARG A 179 1.91 5.35 -14.76
CA ARG A 179 1.79 6.25 -13.62
C ARG A 179 3.14 6.70 -13.08
N GLU A 180 4.12 5.79 -13.00
CA GLU A 180 5.48 6.13 -12.57
C GLU A 180 6.21 7.03 -13.57
N GLU A 181 6.03 6.79 -14.87
CA GLU A 181 6.63 7.61 -15.93
C GLU A 181 6.04 9.02 -16.00
N ASN A 182 4.75 9.18 -15.68
CA ASN A 182 4.03 10.45 -15.86
C ASN A 182 3.20 10.83 -14.62
N PRO A 183 3.78 10.96 -13.42
CA PRO A 183 3.02 11.12 -12.17
C PRO A 183 2.06 12.32 -12.19
N ASN A 184 2.46 13.42 -12.84
CA ASN A 184 1.67 14.64 -12.98
C ASN A 184 0.35 14.44 -13.75
N LYS A 185 0.24 13.40 -14.58
CA LYS A 185 -0.99 13.08 -15.33
C LYS A 185 -1.97 12.23 -14.52
N PHE A 186 -1.52 11.61 -13.41
CA PHE A 186 -2.32 10.65 -12.64
C PHE A 186 -2.82 11.22 -11.30
N ASN A 187 -3.13 12.51 -11.27
CA ASN A 187 -3.60 13.22 -10.09
C ASN A 187 -5.13 13.17 -9.89
N SER A 188 -5.89 12.63 -10.84
CA SER A 188 -7.36 12.56 -10.78
C SER A 188 -7.86 11.13 -10.81
N ARG A 189 -8.66 10.74 -9.81
CA ARG A 189 -9.25 9.38 -9.73
C ARG A 189 -10.11 9.05 -10.95
N PHE A 190 -10.90 10.01 -11.45
CA PHE A 190 -11.72 9.80 -12.64
C PHE A 190 -10.86 9.60 -13.90
N HIS A 191 -9.83 10.43 -14.06
CA HIS A 191 -8.89 10.28 -15.17
C HIS A 191 -8.18 8.92 -15.12
N ASN A 192 -7.67 8.55 -13.95
CA ASN A 192 -6.97 7.30 -13.72
C ASN A 192 -7.84 6.09 -14.07
N LYS A 193 -9.11 6.08 -13.66
CA LYS A 193 -10.08 5.04 -14.06
C LYS A 193 -10.31 5.01 -15.56
N GLY A 194 -10.43 6.17 -16.21
CA GLY A 194 -10.59 6.25 -17.67
C GLY A 194 -9.38 5.72 -18.43
N VAL A 195 -8.16 6.04 -17.97
CA VAL A 195 -6.91 5.49 -18.52
C VAL A 195 -6.89 3.97 -18.35
N TYR A 196 -7.23 3.46 -17.16
CA TYR A 196 -7.29 2.02 -16.90
C TYR A 196 -8.23 1.31 -17.88
N VAL A 197 -9.48 1.79 -18.03
CA VAL A 197 -10.46 1.24 -18.98
C VAL A 197 -9.95 1.26 -20.42
N LYS A 198 -9.32 2.36 -20.85
CA LYS A 198 -8.75 2.48 -22.19
C LYS A 198 -7.64 1.45 -22.42
N MET A 199 -6.79 1.21 -21.42
CA MET A 199 -5.74 0.20 -21.47
C MET A 199 -6.33 -1.21 -21.51
N SER A 200 -7.37 -1.49 -20.72
CA SER A 200 -8.09 -2.77 -20.74
C SER A 200 -8.66 -3.07 -22.13
N LEU A 201 -9.36 -2.11 -22.73
CA LEU A 201 -9.96 -2.26 -24.06
C LEU A 201 -8.88 -2.50 -25.13
N ARG A 202 -7.75 -1.79 -25.05
CA ARG A 202 -6.63 -1.97 -25.99
C ARG A 202 -6.02 -3.38 -25.87
N ASN A 203 -5.83 -3.88 -24.66
CA ASN A 203 -5.25 -5.22 -24.44
C ASN A 203 -6.22 -6.34 -24.85
N MET A 204 -7.54 -6.15 -24.74
CA MET A 204 -8.52 -7.13 -25.26
C MET A 204 -8.51 -7.23 -26.79
N VAL A 205 -8.27 -6.11 -27.49
CA VAL A 205 -8.22 -6.07 -28.97
C VAL A 205 -6.87 -6.60 -29.49
N SER A 206 -5.78 -6.33 -28.77
CA SER A 206 -4.46 -6.88 -29.06
C SER A 206 -4.35 -8.32 -28.54
N ARG A 207 -4.92 -9.29 -29.28
CA ARG A 207 -4.69 -10.73 -29.04
C ARG A 207 -3.21 -11.06 -29.24
N ARG A 208 -2.38 -10.95 -28.20
CA ARG A 208 -1.19 -11.81 -28.09
C ARG A 208 -1.71 -13.21 -27.75
N ALA A 209 -1.46 -14.17 -28.63
CA ALA A 209 -1.70 -15.57 -28.33
C ALA A 209 -0.72 -15.97 -27.21
N TRP A 210 -1.22 -16.07 -26.00
CA TRP A 210 -0.48 -16.65 -24.89
C TRP A 210 -0.50 -18.16 -25.10
N ARG A 211 0.68 -18.80 -25.12
CA ARG A 211 0.77 -20.27 -25.15
C ARG A 211 0.41 -20.76 -23.75
N ASP A 212 -0.55 -21.69 -23.72
CA ASP A 212 -0.89 -22.51 -22.56
C ASP A 212 0.35 -23.25 -22.01
#